data_AF-A0A087W196-F1
#
_entry.id   AF-A0A087W196-F1
#
_cell.length_a   1.000
_cell.length_b   1.000
_cell.length_c   1.000
_cell.angle_alpha   90.00
_cell.angle_beta   90.00
_cell.angle_gamma   90.00
#
_symmetry.space_group_name_H-M   'P 1'
#
loop_
_entity.id
_entity.type
_entity.pdbx_description
1 polymer ?
#
loop_
_entity_poly.entity_id
_entity_poly.type
_entity_poly.pdbx_seq_one_letter_code
_entity_poly.pdbx_strand_id
1 'polypeptide(L)'
;MPPCKLAQKATSIALLVVSDLKVGMGKRKQTRKFAVMKKTLNLKDNRIKKLDRDKLREAKKAAKAATRMVVKNRSELVSCLRDSYNEALGPPYHILLDTNYVNFSIKNRLDLFSSIMDCLLAKCFLYVTDCVMGEIEKMPERYRVALRILRDPRIERLTCQHKGTYADDCLVERCQARCYIVATCDRDLRRRIRKITGVPIMYIHNHRVTIEKMPMALGAPKI
;
A
#
# COMPACT_ATOMS: atom_id res chain seq x y z
N MET A 1 -16.12 10.48 99.29
CA MET A 1 -17.19 11.49 99.44
C MET A 1 -17.79 11.76 98.07
N PRO A 2 -19.04 11.39 97.79
CA PRO A 2 -19.82 12.02 96.74
C PRO A 2 -20.75 13.09 97.34
N PRO A 3 -21.01 14.17 96.61
CA PRO A 3 -22.33 14.79 96.64
C PRO A 3 -22.88 14.84 95.20
N CYS A 4 -24.01 14.20 94.92
CA CYS A 4 -25.38 14.64 95.19
C CYS A 4 -25.99 15.45 94.04
N LYS A 5 -26.94 14.78 93.37
CA LYS A 5 -28.30 15.25 93.10
C LYS A 5 -28.47 16.55 92.28
N LEU A 6 -28.53 16.41 90.96
CA LEU A 6 -29.58 17.06 90.17
C LEU A 6 -30.32 15.98 89.37
N ALA A 7 -31.08 15.17 90.10
CA ALA A 7 -32.15 14.39 89.51
C ALA A 7 -33.40 15.28 89.44
N GLN A 8 -34.25 14.99 88.45
CA GLN A 8 -35.66 15.40 88.37
C GLN A 8 -35.93 16.80 87.81
N LYS A 9 -35.96 16.92 86.48
CA LYS A 9 -36.94 17.71 85.68
C LYS A 9 -36.49 17.76 84.22
N ALA A 10 -36.72 16.70 83.45
CA ALA A 10 -36.71 16.77 81.97
C ALA A 10 -37.23 15.51 81.27
N THR A 11 -37.52 14.43 82.00
CA THR A 11 -38.33 13.32 81.49
C THR A 11 -39.78 13.79 81.42
N SER A 12 -40.28 14.19 80.24
CA SER A 12 -41.69 13.98 79.80
C SER A 12 -42.08 14.62 78.46
N ILE A 13 -41.31 15.50 77.80
CA ILE A 13 -41.82 16.25 76.63
C ILE A 13 -40.83 16.30 75.45
N ALA A 14 -40.34 15.15 75.01
CA ALA A 14 -39.65 15.04 73.72
C ALA A 14 -39.93 13.71 73.01
N LEU A 15 -41.16 13.18 73.20
CA LEU A 15 -41.58 11.87 72.67
C LEU A 15 -42.50 11.98 71.45
N LEU A 16 -42.59 13.13 70.77
CA LEU A 16 -43.64 13.33 69.77
C LEU A 16 -43.29 13.98 68.42
N VAL A 17 -42.02 14.16 68.03
CA VAL A 17 -41.73 14.56 66.63
C VAL A 17 -40.41 14.01 66.10
N VAL A 18 -40.27 12.69 65.96
CA VAL A 18 -39.37 12.09 64.93
C VAL A 18 -40.00 10.77 64.45
N SER A 19 -41.17 10.88 63.83
CA SER A 19 -41.80 9.80 63.08
C SER A 19 -41.69 10.15 61.58
N ASP A 20 -41.31 9.19 60.76
CA ASP A 20 -41.29 9.21 59.28
C ASP A 20 -40.00 9.63 58.56
N LEU A 21 -38.95 8.82 58.74
CA LEU A 21 -38.01 8.49 57.65
C LEU A 21 -37.93 6.96 57.51
N LYS A 22 -38.89 6.40 56.77
CA LYS A 22 -38.94 4.98 56.41
C LYS A 22 -37.90 4.73 55.32
N VAL A 23 -36.66 4.43 55.71
CA VAL A 23 -35.61 3.98 54.77
C VAL A 23 -36.00 2.59 54.28
N GLY A 24 -36.64 2.52 53.11
CA GLY A 24 -36.94 1.27 52.45
C GLY A 24 -35.63 0.54 52.11
N MET A 25 -35.46 -0.69 52.62
CA MET A 25 -34.36 -1.57 52.24
C MET A 25 -34.44 -1.87 50.73
N GLY A 26 -33.60 -1.19 49.95
CA GLY A 26 -33.47 -1.45 48.51
C GLY A 26 -32.99 -2.88 48.26
N LYS A 27 -33.70 -3.65 47.43
CA LYS A 27 -33.31 -5.02 47.06
C LYS A 27 -31.89 -5.04 46.46
N ARG A 28 -31.08 -6.01 46.89
CA ARG A 28 -29.69 -6.21 46.40
C ARG A 28 -29.70 -6.36 44.87
N LYS A 29 -29.09 -5.41 44.16
CA LYS A 29 -29.00 -5.42 42.69
C LYS A 29 -28.13 -6.60 42.24
N GLN A 30 -28.60 -7.39 41.27
CA GLN A 30 -27.78 -8.44 40.67
C GLN A 30 -26.54 -7.81 40.02
N THR A 31 -25.36 -8.32 40.36
CA THR A 31 -24.09 -7.84 39.83
C THR A 31 -23.92 -8.31 38.39
N ARG A 32 -23.40 -7.44 37.52
CA ARG A 32 -23.11 -7.79 36.12
C ARG A 32 -21.97 -8.82 36.10
N LYS A 33 -22.10 -9.84 35.25
CA LYS A 33 -21.02 -10.80 35.01
C LYS A 33 -19.86 -10.10 34.28
N PHE A 34 -18.63 -10.42 34.66
CA PHE A 34 -17.44 -9.95 33.94
C PHE A 34 -17.30 -10.72 32.61
N ALA A 35 -16.79 -10.04 31.56
CA ALA A 35 -16.56 -10.59 30.23
C ALA A 35 -17.79 -11.19 29.50
N VAL A 36 -18.94 -10.52 29.58
CA VAL A 36 -20.12 -10.89 28.77
C VAL A 36 -19.87 -10.55 27.30
N MET A 37 -19.60 -11.58 26.49
CA MET A 37 -19.48 -11.46 25.04
C MET A 37 -20.83 -11.66 24.35
N LYS A 38 -21.00 -11.06 23.16
CA LYS A 38 -22.13 -11.35 22.28
C LYS A 38 -22.08 -12.83 21.90
N LYS A 39 -23.21 -13.55 22.06
CA LYS A 39 -23.29 -14.97 21.69
C LYS A 39 -23.09 -15.10 20.18
N THR A 40 -21.96 -15.67 19.77
CA THR A 40 -21.69 -16.07 18.39
C THR A 40 -21.99 -17.57 18.22
N LEU A 41 -22.37 -17.96 17.01
CA LEU A 41 -22.56 -19.38 16.66
C LEU A 41 -21.25 -20.14 16.87
N ASN A 42 -21.34 -21.29 17.54
CA ASN A 42 -20.19 -22.16 17.75
C ASN A 42 -19.92 -22.97 16.47
N LEU A 43 -18.65 -23.20 16.14
CA LEU A 43 -18.23 -23.99 14.97
C LEU A 43 -18.72 -25.46 15.01
N LYS A 44 -19.17 -25.92 16.19
CA LYS A 44 -19.70 -27.26 16.44
C LYS A 44 -21.24 -27.30 16.51
N ASP A 45 -21.94 -26.22 16.18
CA ASP A 45 -23.40 -26.17 16.22
C ASP A 45 -24.02 -27.12 15.18
N ASN A 46 -25.05 -27.88 15.57
CA ASN A 46 -25.75 -28.84 14.72
C ASN A 46 -26.47 -28.17 13.53
N ARG A 47 -26.69 -26.86 13.58
CA ARG A 47 -27.27 -26.06 12.48
C ARG A 47 -26.30 -25.84 11.31
N ILE A 48 -24.99 -26.04 11.52
CA ILE A 48 -23.98 -25.91 10.46
C ILE A 48 -23.95 -27.22 9.68
N LYS A 49 -24.22 -27.16 8.37
CA LYS A 49 -24.17 -28.33 7.47
C LYS A 49 -22.76 -28.93 7.49
N LYS A 50 -22.65 -30.26 7.62
CA LYS A 50 -21.37 -30.98 7.62
C LYS A 50 -20.49 -30.62 6.40
N LEU A 51 -21.11 -30.46 5.23
CA LEU A 51 -20.46 -30.06 3.97
C LEU A 51 -19.67 -28.76 4.07
N ASP A 52 -20.23 -27.71 4.69
CA ASP A 52 -19.55 -26.41 4.80
C ASP A 52 -18.40 -26.45 5.81
N ARG A 53 -18.54 -27.26 6.85
CA ARG A 53 -17.48 -27.50 7.85
C ARG A 53 -16.31 -28.28 7.26
N ASP A 54 -16.59 -29.27 6.41
CA ASP A 54 -15.58 -30.10 5.79
C ASP A 54 -14.82 -29.32 4.71
N LYS A 55 -15.49 -28.48 3.90
CA LYS A 55 -14.84 -27.52 2.99
C LYS A 55 -13.89 -26.57 3.71
N LEU A 56 -14.30 -26.00 4.86
CA LEU A 56 -13.44 -25.14 5.68
C LEU A 56 -12.23 -25.89 6.25
N ARG A 57 -12.40 -27.16 6.61
CA ARG A 57 -11.34 -28.01 7.17
C ARG A 57 -10.36 -28.47 6.09
N GLU A 58 -10.85 -28.78 4.90
CA GLU A 58 -10.06 -29.08 3.71
C GLU A 58 -9.28 -27.86 3.24
N ALA A 59 -9.91 -26.68 3.19
CA ALA A 59 -9.23 -25.42 2.90
C ALA A 59 -8.10 -25.13 3.91
N LYS A 60 -8.33 -25.37 5.20
CA LYS A 60 -7.28 -25.23 6.24
C LYS A 60 -6.17 -26.28 6.11
N LYS A 61 -6.50 -27.52 5.75
CA LYS A 61 -5.51 -28.58 5.52
C LYS A 61 -4.68 -28.30 4.26
N ALA A 62 -5.31 -27.86 3.18
CA ALA A 62 -4.64 -27.45 1.94
C ALA A 62 -3.73 -26.24 2.18
N ALA A 63 -4.20 -25.23 2.91
CA ALA A 63 -3.38 -24.08 3.31
C ALA A 63 -2.16 -24.54 4.13
N LYS A 64 -2.34 -25.43 5.11
CA LYS A 64 -1.27 -25.98 5.96
C LYS A 64 -0.30 -26.90 5.20
N ALA A 65 -0.78 -27.63 4.20
CA ALA A 65 0.05 -28.46 3.33
C ALA A 65 0.90 -27.59 2.38
N ALA A 66 0.33 -26.52 1.82
CA ALA A 66 1.05 -25.52 1.05
C ALA A 66 2.13 -24.80 1.89
N THR A 67 1.88 -24.59 3.19
CA THR A 67 2.90 -24.02 4.09
C THR A 67 4.02 -24.99 4.46
N ARG A 68 3.90 -26.30 4.18
CA ARG A 68 4.90 -27.30 4.61
C ARG A 68 6.06 -27.47 3.61
N MET A 69 5.85 -27.11 2.35
CA MET A 69 6.91 -27.01 1.34
C MET A 69 7.45 -25.57 1.28
N VAL A 70 7.97 -25.06 2.40
CA VAL A 70 8.68 -23.77 2.38
C VAL A 70 10.05 -23.98 1.74
N VAL A 71 10.09 -24.10 0.41
CA VAL A 71 11.34 -23.89 -0.33
C VAL A 71 11.68 -22.41 -0.12
N LYS A 72 12.71 -22.14 0.67
CA LYS A 72 13.29 -20.79 0.77
C LYS A 72 13.99 -20.50 -0.55
N ASN A 73 13.24 -20.03 -1.53
CA ASN A 73 13.80 -19.43 -2.74
C ASN A 73 14.55 -18.17 -2.32
N ARG A 74 15.86 -18.29 -2.10
CA ARG A 74 16.73 -17.14 -1.94
C ARG A 74 16.96 -16.61 -3.35
N SER A 75 16.43 -15.44 -3.65
CA SER A 75 16.74 -14.78 -4.92
C SER A 75 18.24 -14.58 -5.01
N GLU A 76 18.84 -15.10 -6.08
CA GLU A 76 20.27 -14.92 -6.33
C GLU A 76 20.57 -13.43 -6.49
N LEU A 77 21.71 -13.00 -5.95
CA LEU A 77 22.19 -11.65 -6.17
C LEU A 77 22.62 -11.54 -7.63
N VAL A 78 21.94 -10.66 -8.38
CA VAL A 78 22.23 -10.45 -9.79
C VAL A 78 23.66 -9.93 -9.94
N SER A 79 24.45 -10.58 -10.80
CA SER A 79 25.87 -10.33 -11.02
C SER A 79 26.21 -8.91 -11.48
N CYS A 80 25.25 -8.19 -12.06
CA CYS A 80 25.44 -6.84 -12.59
C CYS A 80 25.50 -5.72 -11.53
N LEU A 81 25.20 -6.01 -10.26
CA LEU A 81 25.28 -5.03 -9.18
C LEU A 81 26.63 -5.08 -8.46
N ARG A 82 27.37 -3.97 -8.51
CA ARG A 82 28.42 -3.68 -7.53
C ARG A 82 27.82 -2.75 -6.46
N ASP A 83 27.67 -3.30 -5.26
CA ASP A 83 26.96 -2.71 -4.11
C ASP A 83 25.50 -2.32 -4.44
N SER A 84 25.29 -1.10 -4.93
CA SER A 84 24.00 -0.49 -5.24
C SER A 84 23.87 -0.01 -6.68
N TYR A 85 24.99 0.04 -7.42
CA TYR A 85 25.06 0.56 -8.77
C TYR A 85 25.07 -0.59 -9.79
N ASN A 86 24.40 -0.35 -10.90
CA ASN A 86 24.29 -1.31 -11.99
C ASN A 86 25.27 -0.91 -13.09
N GLU A 87 26.35 -1.66 -13.21
CA GLU A 87 27.40 -1.40 -14.22
C GLU A 87 27.00 -1.86 -15.62
N ALA A 88 25.97 -2.70 -15.73
CA ALA A 88 25.49 -3.21 -17.02
C ALA A 88 24.65 -2.19 -17.80
N LEU A 89 24.27 -1.06 -17.19
CA LEU A 89 23.52 0.00 -17.86
C LEU A 89 24.47 0.89 -18.67
N GLY A 90 24.57 0.62 -19.96
CA GLY A 90 25.29 1.44 -20.93
C GLY A 90 24.38 1.90 -22.09
N PRO A 91 24.83 2.87 -22.90
CA PRO A 91 24.19 3.18 -24.16
C PRO A 91 24.19 1.96 -25.11
N PRO A 92 23.11 1.69 -25.85
CA PRO A 92 21.85 2.44 -25.91
C PRO A 92 20.95 2.18 -24.70
N TYR A 93 20.35 3.24 -24.14
CA TYR A 93 19.47 3.12 -22.98
C TYR A 93 18.08 2.64 -23.36
N HIS A 94 17.55 1.67 -22.62
CA HIS A 94 16.18 1.17 -22.78
C HIS A 94 15.28 1.76 -21.70
N ILE A 95 14.21 2.44 -22.11
CA ILE A 95 13.38 3.25 -21.22
C ILE A 95 11.93 2.77 -21.28
N LEU A 96 11.37 2.39 -20.13
CA LEU A 96 9.97 2.05 -19.98
C LEU A 96 9.15 3.31 -19.71
N LEU A 97 8.17 3.58 -20.57
CA LEU A 97 7.25 4.70 -20.42
C LEU A 97 6.02 4.32 -19.59
N ASP A 98 5.69 5.18 -18.64
CA ASP A 98 4.45 5.15 -17.85
C ASP A 98 3.41 6.14 -18.41
N THR A 99 2.11 5.88 -18.17
CA THR A 99 1.00 6.74 -18.65
C THR A 99 1.14 8.16 -18.11
N ASN A 100 1.44 8.28 -16.81
CA ASN A 100 1.61 9.55 -16.13
C ASN A 100 2.75 10.38 -16.72
N TYR A 101 3.87 9.75 -17.07
CA TYR A 101 5.02 10.46 -17.64
C TYR A 101 4.69 11.09 -18.99
N VAL A 102 3.99 10.36 -19.86
CA VAL A 102 3.54 10.87 -21.17
C VAL A 102 2.58 12.05 -20.97
N ASN A 103 1.66 11.96 -20.01
CA ASN A 103 0.73 13.03 -19.71
C ASN A 103 1.44 14.29 -19.18
N PHE A 104 2.43 14.13 -18.30
CA PHE A 104 3.23 15.24 -17.81
C PHE A 104 4.11 15.85 -18.92
N SER A 105 4.60 15.04 -19.86
CA SER A 105 5.36 15.52 -21.02
C SER A 105 4.51 16.44 -21.89
N ILE A 106 3.28 16.03 -22.19
CA ILE A 106 2.32 16.83 -22.97
C ILE A 106 1.98 18.13 -22.23
N LYS A 107 1.71 18.07 -20.93
CA LYS A 107 1.41 19.28 -20.11
C LYS A 107 2.56 20.28 -20.13
N ASN A 108 3.79 19.80 -20.04
CA ASN A 108 4.99 20.64 -20.04
C ASN A 108 5.52 20.98 -21.44
N ARG A 109 4.83 20.53 -22.50
CA ARG A 109 5.23 20.72 -23.92
C ARG A 109 6.63 20.18 -24.23
N LEU A 110 6.98 19.05 -23.61
CA LEU A 110 8.25 18.37 -23.84
C LEU A 110 8.06 17.28 -24.90
N ASP A 111 8.94 17.26 -25.90
CA ASP A 111 9.05 16.13 -26.80
C ASP A 111 9.74 14.96 -26.08
N LEU A 112 9.14 13.77 -26.14
CA LEU A 112 9.64 12.60 -25.41
C LEU A 112 11.06 12.24 -25.84
N PHE A 113 11.32 12.18 -27.14
CA PHE A 113 12.62 11.73 -27.64
C PHE A 113 13.71 12.76 -27.35
N SER A 114 13.48 14.03 -27.72
CA SER A 114 14.47 15.09 -27.49
C SER A 114 14.80 15.22 -26.02
N SER A 115 13.79 15.37 -25.15
CA SER A 115 14.01 15.65 -23.73
C SER A 115 14.75 14.54 -22.99
N ILE A 116 14.56 13.28 -23.41
CA ILE A 116 15.24 12.12 -22.85
C ILE A 116 16.69 12.05 -23.35
N MET A 117 16.91 12.26 -24.65
CA MET A 117 18.26 12.30 -25.23
C MET A 117 19.10 13.42 -24.64
N ASP A 118 18.51 14.60 -24.43
CA ASP A 118 19.16 15.76 -23.80
C ASP A 118 19.54 15.48 -22.33
N CYS A 119 18.77 14.63 -21.64
CA CYS A 119 19.04 14.26 -20.24
C CYS A 119 20.16 13.22 -20.11
N LEU A 120 20.15 12.19 -20.97
CA LEU A 120 21.08 11.05 -20.91
C LEU A 120 22.33 11.24 -21.77
N LEU A 121 22.31 12.21 -22.69
CA LEU A 121 23.38 12.51 -23.66
C LEU A 121 23.82 11.28 -24.47
N ALA A 122 22.90 10.35 -24.72
CA ALA A 122 23.15 9.09 -25.40
C ALA A 122 21.92 8.61 -26.17
N LYS A 123 22.12 7.61 -27.06
CA LYS A 123 21.04 6.99 -27.82
C LYS A 123 20.08 6.26 -26.88
N CYS A 124 18.78 6.49 -27.04
CA CYS A 124 17.72 5.93 -26.21
C CYS A 124 16.65 5.23 -27.07
N PHE A 125 16.16 4.09 -26.58
CA PHE A 125 15.00 3.38 -27.11
C PHE A 125 13.86 3.42 -26.10
N LEU A 126 12.68 3.81 -26.58
CA LEU A 126 11.49 3.96 -25.75
C LEU A 126 10.58 2.76 -25.91
N TYR A 127 10.08 2.27 -24.79
CA TYR A 127 9.22 1.11 -24.71
C TYR A 127 7.90 1.44 -24.03
N VAL A 128 6.82 0.92 -24.59
CA VAL A 128 5.48 0.99 -23.98
C VAL A 128 4.98 -0.41 -23.75
N THR A 129 4.46 -0.68 -22.55
CA THR A 129 3.88 -1.97 -22.23
C THR A 129 2.42 -2.03 -22.68
N ASP A 130 1.92 -3.23 -22.99
CA ASP A 130 0.50 -3.42 -23.34
C ASP A 130 -0.46 -2.88 -22.28
N CYS A 131 -0.07 -2.91 -21.01
CA CYS A 131 -0.92 -2.49 -19.91
C CYS A 131 -1.01 -0.97 -19.80
N VAL A 132 0.10 -0.27 -20.03
CA VAL A 132 0.14 1.18 -20.17
C VAL A 132 -0.71 1.60 -21.38
N MET A 133 -0.58 0.90 -22.51
CA MET A 133 -1.43 1.16 -23.68
C MET A 133 -2.92 0.94 -23.37
N GLY A 134 -3.25 -0.16 -22.70
CA GLY A 134 -4.62 -0.48 -22.29
C GLY A 134 -5.20 0.49 -21.25
N GLU A 135 -4.38 1.10 -20.39
CA GLU A 135 -4.83 2.14 -19.46
C GLU A 135 -5.23 3.43 -20.21
N ILE A 136 -4.44 3.80 -21.22
CA ILE A 136 -4.70 5.01 -22.02
C ILE A 136 -5.92 4.82 -22.93
N GLU A 137 -6.11 3.62 -23.49
CA GLU A 137 -7.27 3.30 -24.32
C GLU A 137 -8.60 3.31 -23.55
N LYS A 138 -8.59 3.08 -22.22
CA LYS A 138 -9.80 3.19 -21.39
C LYS A 138 -10.32 4.63 -21.27
N MET A 139 -9.47 5.63 -21.40
CA MET A 139 -9.82 7.05 -21.23
C MET A 139 -9.41 7.89 -22.46
N PRO A 140 -10.05 7.68 -23.62
CA PRO A 140 -9.62 8.29 -24.88
C PRO A 140 -9.85 9.80 -24.92
N GLU A 141 -10.86 10.33 -24.20
CA GLU A 141 -11.19 11.76 -24.23
C GLU A 141 -10.07 12.62 -23.65
N ARG A 142 -9.43 12.17 -22.56
CA ARG A 142 -8.32 12.88 -21.91
C ARG A 142 -6.98 12.61 -22.59
N TYR A 143 -6.82 11.43 -23.18
CA TYR A 143 -5.52 10.94 -23.66
C TYR A 143 -5.40 10.77 -25.18
N ARG A 144 -6.29 11.41 -25.96
CA ARG A 144 -6.24 11.35 -27.43
C ARG A 144 -4.88 11.73 -28.00
N VAL A 145 -4.23 12.76 -27.44
CA VAL A 145 -2.89 13.19 -27.88
C VAL A 145 -1.83 12.18 -27.49
N ALA A 146 -1.88 11.65 -26.25
CA ALA A 146 -0.96 10.63 -25.78
C ALA A 146 -1.04 9.34 -26.64
N LEU A 147 -2.24 8.90 -27.01
CA LEU A 147 -2.42 7.75 -27.90
C LEU A 147 -1.75 7.92 -29.26
N ARG A 148 -1.78 9.13 -29.83
CA ARG A 148 -1.10 9.42 -31.11
C ARG A 148 0.41 9.36 -30.97
N ILE A 149 0.95 9.90 -29.87
CA ILE A 149 2.39 9.89 -29.58
C ILE A 149 2.87 8.45 -29.35
N LEU A 150 2.13 7.64 -28.59
CA LEU A 150 2.52 6.27 -28.25
C LEU A 150 2.40 5.27 -29.40
N ARG A 151 1.67 5.61 -30.47
CA ARG A 151 1.58 4.82 -31.71
C ARG A 151 2.67 5.19 -32.73
N ASP A 152 3.57 6.10 -32.39
CA ASP A 152 4.73 6.40 -33.22
C ASP A 152 5.61 5.15 -33.39
N PRO A 153 6.02 4.79 -34.63
CA PRO A 153 6.85 3.60 -34.88
C PRO A 153 8.22 3.64 -34.18
N ARG A 154 8.68 4.80 -33.73
CA ARG A 154 9.92 4.94 -32.95
C ARG A 154 9.81 4.36 -31.53
N ILE A 155 8.60 4.12 -31.06
CA ILE A 155 8.31 3.56 -29.74
C ILE A 155 8.01 2.06 -29.89
N GLU A 156 8.81 1.23 -29.23
CA GLU A 156 8.64 -0.22 -29.29
C GLU A 156 7.59 -0.69 -28.29
N ARG A 157 6.68 -1.55 -28.75
CA ARG A 157 5.62 -2.11 -27.91
C ARG A 157 6.06 -3.44 -27.30
N LEU A 158 6.00 -3.54 -25.98
CA LEU A 158 6.35 -4.75 -25.23
C LEU A 158 5.10 -5.51 -24.79
N THR A 159 5.04 -6.78 -25.17
CA THR A 159 3.93 -7.67 -24.81
C THR A 159 3.92 -8.01 -23.33
N CYS A 160 2.75 -8.01 -22.69
CA CYS A 160 2.60 -8.37 -21.27
C CYS A 160 1.99 -9.77 -21.10
N GLN A 161 2.54 -10.56 -20.15
CA GLN A 161 2.10 -11.93 -19.88
C GLN A 161 1.33 -12.06 -18.56
N HIS A 162 0.49 -11.09 -18.23
CA HIS A 162 -0.28 -11.12 -16.98
C HIS A 162 -1.74 -10.78 -17.23
N LYS A 163 -2.60 -11.32 -16.35
CA LYS A 163 -4.04 -11.11 -16.44
C LYS A 163 -4.39 -9.76 -15.83
N GLY A 164 -4.97 -8.89 -16.64
CA GLY A 164 -5.41 -7.56 -16.22
C GLY A 164 -4.49 -6.44 -16.72
N THR A 165 -4.88 -5.21 -16.42
CA THR A 165 -4.31 -3.98 -16.99
C THR A 165 -3.80 -3.05 -15.89
N TYR A 166 -3.22 -3.62 -14.83
CA TYR A 166 -2.60 -2.82 -13.78
C TYR A 166 -1.13 -2.57 -14.13
N ALA A 167 -0.86 -1.35 -14.60
CA ALA A 167 0.43 -0.97 -15.16
C ALA A 167 1.55 -0.92 -14.11
N ASP A 168 1.26 -0.47 -12.88
CA ASP A 168 2.29 -0.34 -11.83
C ASP A 168 2.94 -1.68 -11.49
N ASP A 169 2.13 -2.74 -11.31
CA ASP A 169 2.65 -4.07 -10.97
C ASP A 169 3.44 -4.66 -12.13
N CYS A 170 2.94 -4.48 -13.36
CA CYS A 170 3.66 -4.86 -14.59
C CYS A 170 5.04 -4.22 -14.66
N LEU A 171 5.12 -2.90 -14.44
CA LEU A 171 6.36 -2.15 -14.48
C LEU A 171 7.31 -2.62 -13.38
N VAL A 172 6.82 -2.78 -12.15
CA VAL A 172 7.64 -3.25 -11.01
C VAL A 172 8.22 -4.66 -11.25
N GLU A 173 7.41 -5.57 -11.80
CA GLU A 173 7.87 -6.93 -12.17
C GLU A 173 8.90 -6.88 -13.29
N ARG A 174 8.64 -6.12 -14.35
CA ARG A 174 9.56 -6.00 -15.50
C ARG A 174 10.89 -5.35 -15.13
N CYS A 175 10.89 -4.41 -14.19
CA CYS A 175 12.10 -3.77 -13.68
C CYS A 175 13.02 -4.72 -12.90
N GLN A 176 12.56 -5.91 -12.52
CA GLN A 176 13.40 -6.91 -11.86
C GLN A 176 14.55 -7.40 -12.76
N ALA A 177 14.39 -7.30 -14.08
CA ALA A 177 15.47 -7.59 -15.04
C ALA A 177 16.63 -6.59 -14.95
N ARG A 178 16.43 -5.41 -14.33
CA ARG A 178 17.43 -4.34 -14.12
C ARG A 178 18.09 -3.79 -15.40
N CYS A 179 17.52 -4.05 -16.58
CA CYS A 179 18.02 -3.52 -17.86
C CYS A 179 17.28 -2.26 -18.35
N TYR A 180 16.36 -1.72 -17.55
CA TYR A 180 15.48 -0.62 -17.94
C TYR A 180 15.63 0.58 -17.03
N ILE A 181 15.51 1.77 -17.62
CA ILE A 181 15.22 3.02 -16.92
C ILE A 181 13.71 3.20 -16.91
N VAL A 182 13.13 3.59 -15.78
CA VAL A 182 11.68 3.81 -15.69
C VAL A 182 11.37 5.29 -15.76
N ALA A 183 10.59 5.70 -16.76
CA ALA A 183 10.07 7.04 -16.89
C ALA A 183 8.70 7.13 -16.21
N THR A 184 8.66 7.63 -14.97
CA THR A 184 7.41 7.81 -14.21
C THR A 184 7.43 9.07 -13.36
N CYS A 185 6.29 9.76 -13.29
CA CYS A 185 6.08 10.90 -12.40
C CYS A 185 5.25 10.54 -11.17
N ASP A 186 4.78 9.29 -11.03
CA ASP A 186 3.96 8.90 -9.89
C ASP A 186 4.78 8.71 -8.61
N ARG A 187 4.30 9.27 -7.50
CA ARG A 187 5.00 9.24 -6.22
C ARG A 187 4.99 7.85 -5.61
N ASP A 188 3.92 7.08 -5.78
CA ASP A 188 3.79 5.76 -5.17
C ASP A 188 4.56 4.71 -5.95
N LEU A 189 4.48 4.72 -7.28
CA LEU A 189 5.31 3.87 -8.14
C LEU A 189 6.81 4.16 -7.94
N ARG A 190 7.22 5.44 -7.85
CA ARG A 190 8.61 5.81 -7.53
C ARG A 190 9.05 5.24 -6.18
N ARG A 191 8.22 5.29 -5.14
CA ARG A 191 8.54 4.68 -3.84
C ARG A 191 8.72 3.16 -3.94
N ARG A 192 7.95 2.48 -4.79
CA ARG A 192 8.10 1.03 -5.03
C ARG A 192 9.39 0.71 -5.78
N ILE A 193 9.68 1.41 -6.88
CA ILE A 193 10.90 1.20 -7.67
C ILE A 193 12.15 1.59 -6.88
N ARG A 194 12.07 2.58 -5.98
CA ARG A 194 13.19 2.92 -5.09
C ARG A 194 13.64 1.78 -4.19
N LYS A 195 12.79 0.79 -3.89
CA LYS A 195 13.17 -0.42 -3.13
C LYS A 195 14.00 -1.38 -3.97
N ILE A 196 13.88 -1.32 -5.29
CA ILE A 196 14.70 -2.10 -6.22
C ILE A 196 16.04 -1.37 -6.40
N THR A 197 17.13 -2.09 -6.19
CA THR A 197 18.49 -1.58 -6.38
C THR A 197 18.89 -1.68 -7.86
N GLY A 198 19.69 -0.73 -8.35
CA GLY A 198 20.20 -0.73 -9.72
C GLY A 198 19.20 -0.34 -10.83
N VAL A 199 18.00 0.15 -10.48
CA VAL A 199 17.02 0.68 -11.45
C VAL A 199 16.95 2.20 -11.36
N PRO A 200 17.37 2.93 -12.42
CA PRO A 200 17.24 4.37 -12.50
C PRO A 200 15.79 4.80 -12.73
N ILE A 201 15.45 5.97 -12.17
CA ILE A 201 14.10 6.54 -12.27
C ILE A 201 14.21 7.90 -12.94
N MET A 202 13.49 8.08 -14.04
CA MET A 202 13.41 9.33 -14.77
C MET A 202 12.05 9.99 -14.53
N TYR A 203 12.04 11.27 -14.22
CA TYR A 203 10.83 12.05 -13.95
C TYR A 203 11.01 13.48 -14.44
N ILE A 204 9.89 14.18 -14.60
CA ILE A 204 9.88 15.57 -15.06
C ILE A 204 9.77 16.50 -13.85
N HIS A 205 10.64 17.50 -13.79
CA HIS A 205 10.64 18.54 -12.78
C HIS A 205 11.02 19.89 -13.41
N ASN A 206 10.25 20.95 -13.13
CA ASN A 206 10.48 22.31 -13.66
C ASN A 206 10.73 22.37 -15.17
N HIS A 207 9.86 21.72 -15.96
CA HIS A 207 9.99 21.63 -17.43
C HIS A 207 11.28 20.98 -17.93
N ARG A 208 11.99 20.23 -17.08
CA ARG A 208 13.19 19.47 -17.45
C ARG A 208 13.04 18.02 -17.04
N VAL A 209 13.66 17.14 -17.81
CA VAL A 209 13.76 15.73 -17.47
C VAL A 209 14.96 15.56 -16.54
N THR A 210 14.73 14.88 -15.43
CA THR A 210 15.72 14.62 -14.39
C THR A 210 15.76 13.12 -14.10
N ILE A 211 16.94 12.61 -13.75
CA ILE A 211 17.14 11.19 -13.44
C ILE A 211 17.68 11.01 -12.02
N GLU A 212 17.09 10.05 -11.31
CA GLU A 212 17.49 9.54 -10.00
C GLU A 212 18.26 8.23 -10.15
N LYS A 213 19.16 7.93 -9.19
CA LYS A 213 19.90 6.65 -9.05
C LYS A 213 20.84 6.28 -10.21
N MET A 214 21.28 7.26 -11.00
CA MET A 214 22.29 7.07 -12.04
C MET A 214 23.63 7.63 -11.54
N PRO A 215 24.71 6.81 -11.44
CA PRO A 215 26.00 7.27 -10.88
C PRO A 215 26.70 8.33 -11.74
N MET A 216 26.37 8.40 -13.04
CA MET A 216 27.01 9.32 -14.01
C MET A 216 26.12 10.49 -14.43
N ALA A 217 24.94 10.68 -13.83
CA ALA A 217 24.00 11.69 -14.31
C ALA A 217 24.39 13.12 -13.87
N LEU A 218 24.74 13.94 -14.87
CA LEU A 218 25.09 15.36 -14.73
C LEU A 218 23.86 16.29 -14.54
N GLY A 219 22.64 15.76 -14.61
CA GLY A 219 21.38 16.54 -14.61
C GLY A 219 20.51 16.42 -13.35
N ALA A 220 20.96 15.70 -12.32
CA ALA A 220 20.18 15.59 -11.08
C ALA A 220 20.30 16.92 -10.28
N PRO A 221 19.18 17.56 -9.88
CA PRO A 221 19.26 18.64 -8.91
C PRO A 221 19.90 18.09 -7.64
N LYS A 222 21.01 18.70 -7.21
CA LYS A 222 21.57 18.45 -5.89
C LYS A 222 20.50 18.88 -4.89
N ILE A 223 19.92 17.91 -4.17
CA ILE A 223 19.07 18.18 -3.01
C ILE A 223 19.95 18.78 -1.93
#